data_AF-E4YRQ3-F1
#
_entry.id   AF-E4YRQ3-F1
#
_cell.length_a   1.000
_cell.length_b   1.000
_cell.length_c   1.000
_cell.angle_alpha   90.00
_cell.angle_beta   90.00
_cell.angle_gamma   90.00
#
_symmetry.space_group_name_H-M   'P 1'
#
loop_
_entity.id
_entity.type
_entity.pdbx_description
1 polymer ?
#
loop_
_entity_poly.entity_id
_entity_poly.type
_entity_poly.pdbx_seq_one_letter_code
_entity_poly.pdbx_strand_id
1 'polypeptide(L)'
;MFRNFYACFRFPDYETFCQNDVLPEKYVCDFNTGDDASSGSLDGAVYIAATDSGVSFSGSISSADEVWDAGYHGFHVHANASPLNNEAGQCKGAGGHFGLAGQIHGAPTDSYPDRHVGDIANIFATDSDGIRTAPVDVTDAKVSLNPASVLFIGNKSIVVHANIDDHNPTDDPSSTGAAGSRPGCCTIKPVRYTCDFVGAGADLSGQITFKYEGDQVRVTGTISAPSGFEDGQHGFHVHANAATSNSCKDAGGHFKWNDDEIHGASTDTPPNRHAGDLGNIDVVGGVAEVNILDHVVSLIPGEDYFIGDRAIVVHMMHDDANPTNDPSSTGAAGARLGCCILNQA
;
A
#
# COMPACT_ATOMS: atom_id res chain seq x y z
N MET A 1 20.14 13.95 21.42
CA MET A 1 19.69 12.83 20.58
C MET A 1 19.01 11.80 21.51
N PHE A 2 17.84 12.14 22.06
CA PHE A 2 17.05 11.21 22.84
C PHE A 2 16.10 10.54 21.84
N ARG A 3 16.49 9.35 21.36
CA ARG A 3 15.70 8.60 20.37
C ARG A 3 14.69 7.72 21.11
N ASN A 4 13.49 7.65 20.54
CA ASN A 4 12.28 7.07 21.14
C ASN A 4 12.42 5.55 21.36
N PHE A 5 12.96 5.13 22.50
CA PHE A 5 12.98 3.74 22.95
C PHE A 5 11.58 3.10 23.02
N TYR A 6 10.51 3.90 23.05
CA TYR A 6 9.13 3.42 23.20
C TYR A 6 8.57 2.68 21.98
N ALA A 7 9.03 2.96 20.76
CA ALA A 7 8.53 2.28 19.55
C ALA A 7 9.02 0.81 19.45
N CYS A 8 10.18 0.49 20.06
CA CYS A 8 10.78 -0.84 19.98
C CYS A 8 10.01 -1.93 20.78
N PHE A 9 9.22 -1.57 21.80
CA PHE A 9 8.56 -2.56 22.68
C PHE A 9 7.28 -3.19 22.11
N ARG A 10 6.83 -2.77 20.92
CA ARG A 10 5.51 -3.12 20.38
C ARG A 10 5.53 -4.17 19.27
N PHE A 11 6.69 -4.70 18.90
CA PHE A 11 6.81 -5.65 17.79
C PHE A 11 7.23 -7.06 18.27
N PRO A 12 6.71 -8.13 17.63
CA PRO A 12 7.03 -9.52 18.00
C PRO A 12 8.52 -9.89 17.93
N ASP A 13 9.33 -9.15 17.16
CA ASP A 13 10.77 -9.38 16.95
C ASP A 13 11.64 -8.25 17.50
N TYR A 14 11.57 -8.03 18.81
CA TYR A 14 12.32 -7.02 19.56
C TYR A 14 13.85 -7.04 19.28
N GLU A 15 14.46 -8.21 19.07
CA GLU A 15 15.93 -8.33 18.99
C GLU A 15 16.57 -7.85 17.67
N THR A 16 15.83 -7.83 16.54
CA THR A 16 16.38 -7.42 15.23
C THR A 16 16.01 -6.00 14.82
N PHE A 17 14.93 -5.44 15.37
CA PHE A 17 14.41 -4.12 14.98
C PHE A 17 15.31 -2.95 15.45
N CYS A 18 15.84 -3.03 16.67
CA CYS A 18 16.55 -1.89 17.27
C CYS A 18 18.01 -1.71 16.80
N GLN A 19 18.50 -2.54 15.87
CA GLN A 19 19.87 -2.42 15.34
C GLN A 19 19.96 -1.59 14.05
N ASN A 20 18.87 -1.45 13.28
CA ASN A 20 18.92 -0.92 11.91
C ASN A 20 17.98 0.27 11.60
N ASP A 21 17.19 0.77 12.56
CA ASP A 21 16.35 1.97 12.41
C ASP A 21 15.40 1.97 11.17
N VAL A 22 14.97 0.80 10.66
CA VAL A 22 14.05 0.74 9.50
C VAL A 22 12.61 0.67 9.99
N LEU A 23 11.85 1.74 9.80
CA LEU A 23 10.40 1.73 10.03
C LEU A 23 9.74 0.77 9.02
N PRO A 24 8.77 -0.08 9.45
CA PRO A 24 8.12 -1.02 8.57
C PRO A 24 7.35 -0.29 7.47
N GLU A 25 7.55 -0.67 6.21
CA GLU A 25 6.69 -0.24 5.09
C GLU A 25 5.29 -0.86 5.24
N LYS A 26 4.27 -0.28 4.60
CA LYS A 26 2.99 -0.95 4.37
C LYS A 26 3.04 -1.72 3.05
N TYR A 27 2.38 -2.87 3.00
CA TYR A 27 2.37 -3.77 1.84
C TYR A 27 0.96 -3.98 1.31
N VAL A 28 0.86 -4.48 0.09
CA VAL A 28 -0.37 -4.87 -0.58
C VAL A 28 -0.15 -6.18 -1.31
N CYS A 29 -1.21 -6.97 -1.40
CA CYS A 29 -1.29 -8.18 -2.18
C CYS A 29 -2.56 -8.09 -3.04
N ASP A 30 -2.37 -7.93 -4.35
CA ASP A 30 -3.43 -7.68 -5.32
C ASP A 30 -3.74 -8.97 -6.10
N PHE A 31 -4.98 -9.46 -5.95
CA PHE A 31 -5.44 -10.70 -6.56
C PHE A 31 -5.82 -10.55 -8.04
N ASN A 32 -5.98 -9.32 -8.56
CA ASN A 32 -6.36 -9.02 -9.95
C ASN A 32 -5.29 -9.41 -11.00
N THR A 33 -4.19 -10.04 -10.60
CA THR A 33 -3.04 -10.38 -11.47
C THR A 33 -2.84 -11.89 -11.66
N GLY A 34 -3.71 -12.72 -11.07
CA GLY A 34 -3.50 -14.17 -10.94
C GLY A 34 -4.57 -15.06 -11.58
N ASP A 35 -5.03 -14.82 -12.81
CA ASP A 35 -6.21 -15.51 -13.37
C ASP A 35 -5.93 -16.57 -14.46
N ASP A 36 -6.56 -17.73 -14.31
CA ASP A 36 -6.84 -18.76 -15.32
C ASP A 36 -8.29 -19.17 -15.08
N ALA A 37 -9.04 -19.31 -16.16
CA ALA A 37 -10.47 -19.58 -16.19
C ALA A 37 -10.86 -20.99 -15.68
N SER A 38 -9.92 -21.75 -15.09
CA SER A 38 -10.14 -23.15 -14.68
C SER A 38 -10.16 -23.38 -13.17
N SER A 39 -9.67 -22.44 -12.35
CA SER A 39 -9.59 -22.58 -10.88
C SER A 39 -10.35 -21.52 -10.07
N GLY A 40 -11.03 -20.58 -10.71
CA GLY A 40 -11.52 -19.37 -10.05
C GLY A 40 -10.67 -18.17 -10.42
N SER A 41 -11.30 -17.00 -10.55
CA SER A 41 -10.63 -15.69 -10.55
C SER A 41 -11.00 -14.98 -9.26
N LEU A 42 -9.99 -14.54 -8.50
CA LEU A 42 -10.22 -13.73 -7.30
C LEU A 42 -9.84 -12.29 -7.63
N ASP A 43 -10.75 -11.38 -7.32
CA ASP A 43 -10.55 -9.95 -7.44
C ASP A 43 -10.36 -9.33 -6.05
N GLY A 44 -9.71 -8.18 -6.02
CA GLY A 44 -9.54 -7.38 -4.80
C GLY A 44 -8.11 -7.39 -4.26
N ALA A 45 -7.95 -6.79 -3.09
CA ALA A 45 -6.64 -6.54 -2.51
C ALA A 45 -6.67 -6.69 -1.00
N VAL A 46 -5.53 -7.13 -0.46
CA VAL A 46 -5.24 -7.17 0.97
C VAL A 46 -4.07 -6.24 1.26
N TYR A 47 -4.30 -5.25 2.12
CA TYR A 47 -3.30 -4.35 2.67
C TYR A 47 -2.76 -4.93 3.97
N ILE A 48 -1.45 -4.77 4.16
CA ILE A 48 -0.72 -5.42 5.25
C ILE A 48 0.11 -4.36 5.96
N ALA A 49 -0.12 -4.20 7.25
CA ALA A 49 0.53 -3.17 8.06
C ALA A 49 0.88 -3.71 9.45
N ALA A 50 2.02 -3.27 9.97
CA ALA A 50 2.42 -3.57 11.34
C ALA A 50 1.57 -2.77 12.33
N THR A 51 1.16 -3.42 13.41
CA THR A 51 0.35 -2.86 14.51
C THR A 51 1.00 -3.21 15.85
N ASP A 52 0.47 -2.66 16.94
CA ASP A 52 0.93 -2.98 18.30
C ASP A 52 0.70 -4.45 18.70
N SER A 53 -0.23 -5.13 18.04
CA SER A 53 -0.66 -6.50 18.34
C SER A 53 -0.10 -7.54 17.37
N GLY A 54 0.67 -7.13 16.37
CA GLY A 54 1.15 -8.00 15.30
C GLY A 54 1.01 -7.36 13.93
N VAL A 55 0.92 -8.17 12.88
CA VAL A 55 0.70 -7.70 11.52
C VAL A 55 -0.77 -7.86 11.16
N SER A 56 -1.40 -6.75 10.79
CA SER A 56 -2.77 -6.70 10.29
C SER A 56 -2.80 -6.98 8.79
N PHE A 57 -3.86 -7.68 8.37
CA PHE A 57 -4.26 -7.92 7.00
C PHE A 57 -5.70 -7.39 6.87
N SER A 58 -5.91 -6.39 6.03
CA SER A 58 -7.20 -5.76 5.85
C SER A 58 -7.53 -5.60 4.36
N GLY A 59 -8.79 -5.76 3.99
CA GLY A 59 -9.24 -5.59 2.62
C GLY A 59 -10.44 -6.44 2.28
N SER A 60 -10.60 -6.75 1.01
CA SER A 60 -11.70 -7.58 0.53
C SER A 60 -11.25 -8.38 -0.67
N ILE A 61 -11.72 -9.62 -0.73
CA ILE A 61 -11.51 -10.53 -1.85
C ILE A 61 -12.89 -10.94 -2.36
N SER A 62 -13.07 -10.95 -3.67
CA SER A 62 -14.33 -11.35 -4.29
C SER A 62 -14.13 -12.27 -5.47
N SER A 63 -15.16 -13.01 -5.84
CA SER A 63 -15.20 -13.78 -7.08
C SER A 63 -16.62 -13.88 -7.61
N ALA A 64 -16.76 -13.78 -8.94
CA ALA A 64 -17.97 -14.18 -9.64
C ALA A 64 -17.90 -15.64 -10.15
N ASP A 65 -16.73 -16.28 -10.08
CA ASP A 65 -16.53 -17.65 -10.58
C ASP A 65 -17.07 -18.68 -9.59
N GLU A 66 -17.99 -19.54 -10.04
CA GLU A 66 -18.62 -20.67 -9.31
C GLU A 66 -17.64 -21.62 -8.60
N VAL A 67 -16.33 -21.59 -8.90
CA VAL A 67 -15.31 -22.43 -8.23
C VAL A 67 -15.02 -22.00 -6.78
N TRP A 68 -15.24 -20.73 -6.41
CA TRP A 68 -15.01 -20.24 -5.04
C TRP A 68 -16.34 -20.05 -4.28
N ASP A 69 -16.78 -21.06 -3.55
CA ASP A 69 -18.10 -21.08 -2.88
C ASP A 69 -18.22 -20.07 -1.73
N ALA A 70 -19.45 -19.80 -1.27
CA ALA A 70 -19.65 -19.13 0.01
C ALA A 70 -19.31 -20.09 1.16
N GLY A 71 -18.58 -19.61 2.16
CA GLY A 71 -18.09 -20.43 3.26
C GLY A 71 -16.73 -20.00 3.78
N TYR A 72 -16.09 -20.87 4.55
CA TYR A 72 -14.74 -20.63 5.05
C TYR A 72 -13.69 -21.11 4.04
N HIS A 73 -12.61 -20.33 3.93
CA HIS A 73 -11.49 -20.59 3.03
C HIS A 73 -10.16 -20.39 3.77
N GLY A 74 -9.23 -21.33 3.59
CA GLY A 74 -7.87 -21.18 4.08
C GLY A 74 -7.19 -19.96 3.46
N PHE A 75 -6.54 -19.15 4.29
CA PHE A 75 -5.86 -17.92 3.90
C PHE A 75 -4.46 -17.97 4.49
N HIS A 76 -3.44 -18.13 3.64
CA HIS A 76 -2.08 -18.43 4.09
C HIS A 76 -1.02 -17.58 3.39
N VAL A 77 0.06 -17.30 4.11
CA VAL A 77 1.30 -16.80 3.49
C VAL A 77 2.13 -18.00 3.00
N HIS A 78 2.56 -17.95 1.74
CA HIS A 78 3.35 -19.01 1.10
C HIS A 78 4.81 -18.60 0.89
N ALA A 79 5.69 -19.60 0.81
CA ALA A 79 7.14 -19.42 0.88
C ALA A 79 7.75 -18.58 -0.26
N ASN A 80 7.16 -18.56 -1.44
CA ASN A 80 7.72 -17.90 -2.62
C ASN A 80 7.00 -16.59 -2.98
N ALA A 81 7.77 -15.59 -3.42
CA ALA A 81 7.25 -14.31 -3.90
C ALA A 81 6.45 -14.40 -5.21
N SER A 82 6.82 -15.35 -6.07
CA SER A 82 6.26 -15.50 -7.41
C SER A 82 5.26 -16.67 -7.41
N PRO A 83 3.98 -16.43 -7.11
CA PRO A 83 3.06 -17.52 -6.87
C PRO A 83 2.62 -18.22 -8.16
N LEU A 84 2.73 -17.55 -9.31
CA LEU A 84 2.30 -18.07 -10.61
C LEU A 84 3.33 -19.03 -11.22
N ASN A 85 2.84 -20.15 -11.75
CA ASN A 85 3.63 -21.08 -12.56
C ASN A 85 2.75 -21.67 -13.68
N ASN A 86 3.05 -21.28 -14.93
CA ASN A 86 2.26 -21.66 -16.11
C ASN A 86 2.37 -23.15 -16.47
N GLU A 87 3.35 -23.88 -15.95
CA GLU A 87 3.57 -25.30 -16.25
C GLU A 87 2.93 -26.24 -15.22
N ALA A 88 2.74 -25.76 -13.99
CA ALA A 88 2.26 -26.59 -12.88
C ALA A 88 0.80 -26.29 -12.50
N GLY A 89 0.20 -25.22 -13.00
CA GLY A 89 -1.12 -24.71 -12.59
C GLY A 89 -0.98 -23.51 -11.65
N GLN A 90 -2.04 -22.70 -11.58
CA GLN A 90 -2.04 -21.42 -10.87
C GLN A 90 -1.65 -21.56 -9.39
N CYS A 91 -0.94 -20.55 -8.88
CA CYS A 91 -0.53 -20.46 -7.48
C CYS A 91 0.40 -21.58 -6.98
N LYS A 92 0.79 -22.56 -7.81
CA LYS A 92 1.78 -23.58 -7.41
C LYS A 92 3.20 -23.05 -7.30
N GLY A 93 3.51 -21.97 -8.03
CA GLY A 93 4.76 -21.24 -7.88
C GLY A 93 4.98 -20.72 -6.46
N ALA A 94 3.90 -20.55 -5.68
CA ALA A 94 3.94 -20.08 -4.30
C ALA A 94 4.68 -21.05 -3.36
N GLY A 95 4.78 -22.33 -3.74
CA GLY A 95 5.34 -23.37 -2.87
C GLY A 95 4.37 -23.78 -1.76
N GLY A 96 4.90 -24.29 -0.66
CA GLY A 96 4.12 -24.58 0.56
C GLY A 96 3.88 -23.32 1.41
N HIS A 97 3.21 -23.51 2.55
CA HIS A 97 3.06 -22.44 3.54
C HIS A 97 4.44 -21.97 3.98
N PHE A 98 4.57 -20.68 4.26
CA PHE A 98 5.83 -20.13 4.74
C PHE A 98 6.11 -20.68 6.14
N GLY A 99 7.18 -21.48 6.29
CA GLY A 99 7.58 -22.07 7.55
C GLY A 99 9.10 -22.19 7.67
N LEU A 100 9.55 -22.33 8.91
CA LEU A 100 10.94 -22.59 9.26
C LEU A 100 11.17 -24.10 9.45
N ALA A 101 12.44 -24.51 9.51
CA ALA A 101 12.80 -25.92 9.66
C ALA A 101 12.21 -26.51 10.95
N GLY A 102 11.50 -27.63 10.81
CA GLY A 102 10.91 -28.37 11.93
C GLY A 102 9.49 -27.96 12.31
N GLN A 103 8.91 -26.96 11.64
CA GLN A 103 7.51 -26.59 11.82
C GLN A 103 6.61 -27.54 11.04
N ILE A 104 5.38 -27.70 11.53
CA ILE A 104 4.28 -28.40 10.84
C ILE A 104 3.11 -27.43 10.68
N HIS A 105 2.11 -27.81 9.88
CA HIS A 105 0.89 -27.04 9.75
C HIS A 105 0.08 -27.07 11.06
N GLY A 106 -0.50 -25.93 11.46
CA GLY A 106 -1.32 -25.79 12.68
C GLY A 106 -2.27 -24.59 12.64
N ALA A 107 -2.95 -24.35 13.76
CA ALA A 107 -3.95 -23.29 13.89
C ALA A 107 -3.30 -21.93 14.13
N PRO A 108 -3.89 -20.79 13.70
CA PRO A 108 -3.33 -19.46 13.93
C PRO A 108 -3.06 -19.10 15.40
N THR A 109 -3.76 -19.76 16.33
CA THR A 109 -3.58 -19.56 17.78
C THR A 109 -2.39 -20.33 18.37
N ASP A 110 -1.80 -21.25 17.61
CA ASP A 110 -0.72 -22.10 18.10
C ASP A 110 0.55 -21.28 18.35
N SER A 111 1.29 -21.71 19.37
CA SER A 111 2.51 -21.03 19.79
C SER A 111 3.61 -21.23 18.75
N TYR A 112 4.53 -20.27 18.66
CA TYR A 112 5.75 -20.50 17.90
C TYR A 112 6.65 -21.46 18.70
N PRO A 113 7.23 -22.52 18.10
CA PRO A 113 7.33 -22.80 16.66
C PRO A 113 6.34 -23.86 16.11
N ASP A 114 5.23 -24.14 16.81
CA ASP A 114 4.38 -25.33 16.58
C ASP A 114 3.48 -25.26 15.33
N ARG A 115 3.47 -24.12 14.62
CA ARG A 115 2.78 -23.94 13.33
C ARG A 115 3.71 -23.36 12.27
N HIS A 116 3.36 -23.47 10.99
CA HIS A 116 4.04 -22.67 9.99
C HIS A 116 3.79 -21.18 10.25
N VAL A 117 4.80 -20.35 10.00
CA VAL A 117 4.70 -18.89 10.13
C VAL A 117 3.55 -18.32 9.30
N GLY A 118 3.28 -18.90 8.14
CA GLY A 118 2.24 -18.47 7.21
C GLY A 118 0.83 -18.99 7.47
N ASP A 119 0.60 -19.79 8.52
CA ASP A 119 -0.72 -20.33 8.88
C ASP A 119 -1.57 -19.26 9.58
N ILE A 120 -2.10 -18.27 8.85
CA ILE A 120 -2.61 -17.02 9.44
C ILE A 120 -4.11 -17.00 9.75
N ALA A 121 -5.00 -17.54 8.90
CA ALA A 121 -6.44 -17.54 9.16
C ALA A 121 -7.25 -18.43 8.21
N ASN A 122 -8.52 -18.62 8.58
CA ASN A 122 -9.61 -18.84 7.64
C ASN A 122 -10.36 -17.51 7.42
N ILE A 123 -10.75 -17.21 6.18
CA ILE A 123 -11.64 -16.08 5.84
C ILE A 123 -13.02 -16.60 5.44
N PHE A 124 -14.07 -15.81 5.65
CA PHE A 124 -15.45 -16.22 5.36
C PHE A 124 -16.04 -15.42 4.19
N ALA A 125 -16.39 -16.11 3.12
CA ALA A 125 -17.04 -15.55 1.94
C ALA A 125 -18.57 -15.66 2.05
N THR A 126 -19.27 -14.57 1.73
CA THR A 126 -20.73 -14.53 1.60
C THR A 126 -21.13 -14.35 0.15
N ASP A 127 -22.22 -14.98 -0.28
CA ASP A 127 -22.81 -14.79 -1.62
C ASP A 127 -23.87 -13.69 -1.59
N SER A 128 -23.75 -12.73 -2.50
CA SER A 128 -24.82 -11.82 -2.87
C SER A 128 -24.94 -11.77 -4.39
N ASP A 129 -26.06 -12.26 -4.92
CA ASP A 129 -26.39 -12.23 -6.34
C ASP A 129 -25.30 -12.86 -7.25
N GLY A 130 -24.68 -13.94 -6.78
CA GLY A 130 -23.65 -14.70 -7.52
C GLY A 130 -22.23 -14.16 -7.37
N ILE A 131 -22.06 -13.04 -6.66
CA ILE A 131 -20.74 -12.52 -6.28
C ILE A 131 -20.45 -12.94 -4.86
N ARG A 132 -19.40 -13.74 -4.68
CA ARG A 132 -18.90 -14.12 -3.36
C ARG A 132 -17.88 -13.12 -2.92
N THR A 133 -18.00 -12.63 -1.70
CA THR A 133 -17.13 -11.61 -1.12
C THR A 133 -16.73 -12.00 0.29
N ALA A 134 -15.43 -12.03 0.55
CA ALA A 134 -14.84 -12.21 1.88
C ALA A 134 -14.14 -10.91 2.32
N PRO A 135 -14.65 -10.21 3.35
CA PRO A 135 -13.86 -9.19 4.01
C PRO A 135 -12.67 -9.86 4.72
N VAL A 136 -11.50 -9.25 4.59
CA VAL A 136 -10.29 -9.65 5.30
C VAL A 136 -10.08 -8.64 6.42
N ASP A 137 -10.11 -9.13 7.65
CA ASP A 137 -9.75 -8.39 8.86
C ASP A 137 -9.11 -9.38 9.83
N VAL A 138 -7.81 -9.59 9.66
CA VAL A 138 -7.03 -10.60 10.37
C VAL A 138 -5.81 -9.92 10.98
N THR A 139 -5.46 -10.27 12.21
CA THR A 139 -4.19 -9.86 12.82
C THR A 139 -3.44 -11.09 13.28
N ASP A 140 -2.22 -11.28 12.79
CA ASP A 140 -1.34 -12.35 13.22
C ASP A 140 -0.15 -11.80 14.02
N ALA A 141 0.07 -12.37 15.21
CA ALA A 141 1.10 -11.92 16.14
C ALA A 141 2.49 -12.54 15.90
N LYS A 142 2.66 -13.40 14.89
CA LYS A 142 3.90 -14.15 14.62
C LYS A 142 4.61 -13.67 13.38
N VAL A 143 3.89 -13.42 12.29
CA VAL A 143 4.50 -12.90 11.07
C VAL A 143 5.12 -11.51 11.30
N SER A 144 6.09 -11.15 10.46
CA SER A 144 6.83 -9.88 10.61
C SER A 144 6.90 -9.11 9.28
N LEU A 145 6.82 -7.78 9.38
CA LEU A 145 7.15 -6.86 8.28
C LEU A 145 8.54 -6.25 8.42
N ASN A 146 9.34 -6.67 9.41
CA ASN A 146 10.73 -6.28 9.52
C ASN A 146 11.59 -7.09 8.53
N PRO A 147 12.24 -6.47 7.52
CA PRO A 147 13.08 -7.20 6.56
C PRO A 147 14.27 -7.94 7.18
N ALA A 148 14.67 -7.59 8.41
CA ALA A 148 15.72 -8.29 9.16
C ALA A 148 15.21 -9.53 9.93
N SER A 149 13.89 -9.73 10.02
CA SER A 149 13.31 -10.88 10.71
C SER A 149 13.34 -12.13 9.84
N VAL A 150 13.58 -13.29 10.45
CA VAL A 150 13.40 -14.60 9.80
C VAL A 150 11.94 -14.93 9.53
N LEU A 151 11.01 -14.19 10.14
CA LEU A 151 9.55 -14.29 9.97
C LEU A 151 9.02 -13.27 8.95
N PHE A 152 9.91 -12.65 8.16
CA PHE A 152 9.55 -11.59 7.21
C PHE A 152 8.70 -12.09 6.03
N ILE A 153 7.51 -11.48 5.87
CA ILE A 153 6.55 -11.84 4.82
C ILE A 153 6.52 -10.87 3.64
N GLY A 154 7.20 -9.74 3.68
CA GLY A 154 7.12 -8.70 2.63
C GLY A 154 7.67 -9.07 1.25
N ASN A 155 8.26 -10.27 1.08
CA ASN A 155 8.61 -10.84 -0.23
C ASN A 155 7.95 -12.20 -0.49
N LYS A 156 6.86 -12.50 0.22
CA LYS A 156 6.14 -13.76 0.10
C LYS A 156 4.91 -13.58 -0.78
N SER A 157 4.08 -14.60 -0.85
CA SER A 157 2.76 -14.53 -1.50
C SER A 157 1.67 -14.86 -0.50
N ILE A 158 0.45 -14.43 -0.81
CA ILE A 158 -0.75 -14.91 -0.15
C ILE A 158 -1.44 -15.88 -1.10
N VAL A 159 -1.99 -16.95 -0.55
CA VAL A 159 -2.84 -17.91 -1.27
C VAL A 159 -4.15 -18.03 -0.51
N VAL A 160 -5.26 -17.89 -1.25
CA VAL A 160 -6.60 -18.25 -0.80
C VAL A 160 -6.90 -19.63 -1.35
N HIS A 161 -7.43 -20.50 -0.49
CA HIS A 161 -7.77 -21.87 -0.82
C HIS A 161 -9.27 -22.04 -1.10
N ALA A 162 -9.63 -23.11 -1.83
CA ALA A 162 -11.02 -23.38 -2.17
C ALA A 162 -11.85 -23.83 -0.95
N ASN A 163 -11.25 -24.52 0.02
CA ASN A 163 -11.93 -25.00 1.21
C ASN A 163 -11.35 -24.40 2.49
N ILE A 164 -12.07 -24.63 3.59
CA ILE A 164 -11.63 -24.33 4.94
C ILE A 164 -10.33 -25.08 5.26
N ASP A 165 -9.44 -24.41 5.98
CA ASP A 165 -8.29 -25.02 6.63
C ASP A 165 -8.74 -25.77 7.91
N ASP A 166 -8.43 -27.07 7.97
CA ASP A 166 -8.72 -27.96 9.10
C ASP A 166 -7.74 -27.89 10.27
N HIS A 167 -6.65 -27.13 10.12
CA HIS A 167 -5.60 -26.91 11.12
C HIS A 167 -4.86 -28.19 11.56
N ASN A 168 -4.72 -29.19 10.69
CA ASN A 168 -3.98 -30.43 10.95
C ASN A 168 -4.43 -31.21 12.21
N PRO A 169 -5.69 -31.67 12.28
CA PRO A 169 -6.22 -32.30 13.50
C PRO A 169 -5.57 -33.65 13.85
N THR A 170 -4.71 -34.19 12.98
CA THR A 170 -4.05 -35.50 13.15
C THR A 170 -2.54 -35.40 13.42
N ASP A 171 -2.00 -34.20 13.59
CA ASP A 171 -0.55 -33.95 13.75
C ASP A 171 0.29 -34.61 12.64
N ASP A 172 -0.24 -34.66 11.41
CA ASP A 172 0.48 -35.23 10.27
C ASP A 172 1.46 -34.17 9.73
N PRO A 173 2.78 -34.43 9.76
CA PRO A 173 3.77 -33.46 9.29
C PRO A 173 3.70 -33.20 7.78
N SER A 174 2.95 -34.01 7.02
CA SER A 174 2.69 -33.80 5.59
C SER A 174 1.40 -33.02 5.32
N SER A 175 0.59 -32.75 6.35
CA SER A 175 -0.65 -31.97 6.21
C SER A 175 -0.34 -30.51 5.88
N THR A 176 -1.22 -29.92 5.08
CA THR A 176 -1.25 -28.49 4.72
C THR A 176 -2.64 -27.90 4.91
N GLY A 177 -3.42 -28.47 5.85
CA GLY A 177 -4.74 -27.97 6.22
C GLY A 177 -5.90 -28.53 5.42
N ALA A 178 -5.61 -29.48 4.51
CA ALA A 178 -6.58 -30.10 3.60
C ALA A 178 -7.47 -29.12 2.80
N ALA A 179 -7.04 -27.87 2.65
CA ALA A 179 -7.84 -26.76 2.10
C ALA A 179 -8.08 -26.85 0.56
N GLY A 180 -7.55 -27.88 -0.11
CA GLY A 180 -7.83 -28.17 -1.51
C GLY A 180 -7.06 -27.29 -2.50
N SER A 181 -7.72 -26.92 -3.61
CA SER A 181 -7.14 -26.10 -4.68
C SER A 181 -6.88 -24.66 -4.24
N ARG A 182 -6.15 -23.92 -5.07
CA ARG A 182 -5.69 -22.53 -4.82
C ARG A 182 -6.35 -21.60 -5.84
N PRO A 183 -7.61 -21.18 -5.64
CA PRO A 183 -8.37 -20.35 -6.58
C PRO A 183 -7.76 -18.97 -6.82
N GLY A 184 -6.93 -18.46 -5.90
CA GLY A 184 -6.25 -17.20 -6.15
C GLY A 184 -5.04 -16.99 -5.24
N CYS A 185 -4.11 -16.19 -5.74
CA CYS A 185 -2.90 -15.84 -5.05
C CYS A 185 -2.36 -14.52 -5.57
N CYS A 186 -1.56 -13.87 -4.73
CA CYS A 186 -0.92 -12.61 -5.07
C CYS A 186 0.45 -12.52 -4.44
N THR A 187 1.31 -11.69 -5.03
CA THR A 187 2.61 -11.34 -4.44
C THR A 187 2.42 -10.24 -3.41
N ILE A 188 2.97 -10.42 -2.21
CA ILE A 188 3.08 -9.35 -1.22
C ILE A 188 4.17 -8.39 -1.71
N LYS A 189 3.80 -7.13 -1.96
CA LYS A 189 4.72 -6.07 -2.39
C LYS A 189 4.46 -4.76 -1.63
N PRO A 190 5.45 -3.88 -1.48
CA PRO A 190 5.24 -2.58 -0.87
C PRO A 190 4.15 -1.75 -1.57
N VAL A 191 3.39 -0.98 -0.80
CA VAL A 191 2.48 0.02 -1.37
C VAL A 191 3.29 1.17 -1.95
N ARG A 192 3.25 1.32 -3.27
CA ARG A 192 3.97 2.38 -3.99
C ARG A 192 3.09 2.98 -5.07
N TYR A 193 3.20 4.28 -5.24
CA TYR A 193 2.62 5.01 -6.36
C TYR A 193 3.69 5.79 -7.08
N THR A 194 3.57 5.90 -8.40
CA THR A 194 4.40 6.76 -9.23
C THR A 194 3.56 7.80 -9.93
N CYS A 195 4.19 8.94 -10.21
CA CYS A 195 3.62 10.02 -10.99
C CYS A 195 4.63 10.39 -12.06
N ASP A 196 4.33 10.02 -13.30
CA ASP A 196 5.18 10.24 -14.45
C ASP A 196 4.81 11.55 -15.13
N PHE A 197 5.68 12.55 -15.04
CA PHE A 197 5.55 13.79 -15.77
C PHE A 197 5.95 13.54 -17.23
N VAL A 198 4.95 13.29 -18.07
CA VAL A 198 5.08 13.12 -19.52
C VAL A 198 4.26 14.19 -20.23
N GLY A 199 4.80 15.41 -20.32
CA GLY A 199 4.43 16.43 -21.32
C GLY A 199 2.99 16.96 -21.33
N ALA A 200 2.19 16.77 -20.29
CA ALA A 200 0.87 17.37 -20.18
C ALA A 200 0.94 18.67 -19.36
N GLY A 201 0.97 19.83 -20.04
CA GLY A 201 0.78 21.16 -19.42
C GLY A 201 1.95 22.13 -19.59
N ALA A 202 3.17 21.65 -19.43
CA ALA A 202 4.44 22.20 -19.88
C ALA A 202 5.40 21.01 -20.03
N ASP A 203 6.54 21.19 -20.70
CA ASP A 203 7.54 20.15 -20.98
C ASP A 203 8.27 19.62 -19.72
N LEU A 204 7.55 19.39 -18.61
CA LEU A 204 8.07 18.69 -17.44
C LEU A 204 8.32 17.22 -17.82
N SER A 205 9.48 16.74 -17.37
CA SER A 205 9.92 15.36 -17.50
C SER A 205 10.41 14.88 -16.14
N GLY A 206 10.17 13.61 -15.83
CA GLY A 206 10.62 13.04 -14.57
C GLY A 206 9.57 12.13 -13.95
N GLN A 207 9.95 11.51 -12.84
CA GLN A 207 9.09 10.60 -12.10
C GLN A 207 9.22 10.92 -10.63
N ILE A 208 8.07 10.97 -9.95
CA ILE A 208 7.98 11.01 -8.50
C ILE A 208 7.44 9.67 -8.01
N THR A 209 8.03 9.17 -6.93
CA THR A 209 7.61 7.97 -6.22
C THR A 209 7.08 8.34 -4.84
N PHE A 210 5.97 7.73 -4.46
CA PHE A 210 5.33 7.80 -3.16
C PHE A 210 5.44 6.43 -2.49
N LYS A 211 5.92 6.40 -1.26
CA LYS A 211 6.02 5.16 -0.45
C LYS A 211 5.83 5.48 1.02
N TYR A 212 5.40 4.50 1.80
CA TYR A 212 5.42 4.63 3.26
C TYR A 212 6.85 4.60 3.81
N GLU A 213 7.09 5.43 4.83
CA GLU A 213 8.24 5.38 5.73
C GLU A 213 7.68 5.39 7.16
N GLY A 214 7.36 4.20 7.68
CA GLY A 214 6.52 4.07 8.87
C GLY A 214 5.06 4.41 8.57
N ASP A 215 4.50 5.34 9.36
CA ASP A 215 3.13 5.84 9.22
C ASP A 215 2.99 7.04 8.26
N GLN A 216 4.11 7.61 7.82
CA GLN A 216 4.18 8.78 6.94
C GLN A 216 4.47 8.38 5.49
N VAL A 217 4.14 9.26 4.55
CA VAL A 217 4.41 9.08 3.12
C VAL A 217 5.62 9.90 2.71
N ARG A 218 6.65 9.19 2.25
CA ARG A 218 7.86 9.73 1.62
C ARG A 218 7.57 9.96 0.13
N VAL A 219 7.78 11.18 -0.33
CA VAL A 219 7.69 11.58 -1.73
C VAL A 219 9.09 11.90 -2.24
N THR A 220 9.57 11.15 -3.23
CA THR A 220 10.93 11.31 -3.75
C THR A 220 10.98 11.22 -5.26
N GLY A 221 11.87 11.97 -5.89
CA GLY A 221 12.14 11.84 -7.32
C GLY A 221 12.77 13.08 -7.90
N THR A 222 12.78 13.16 -9.22
CA THR A 222 13.37 14.29 -9.93
C THR A 222 12.40 14.77 -10.99
N ILE A 223 12.22 16.09 -11.08
CA ILE A 223 11.43 16.76 -12.12
C ILE A 223 12.36 17.75 -12.82
N SER A 224 12.34 17.75 -14.15
CA SER A 224 13.18 18.60 -14.98
C SER A 224 12.34 19.26 -16.06
N ALA A 225 12.62 20.51 -16.40
CA ALA A 225 11.99 21.19 -17.53
C ALA A 225 12.97 22.08 -18.30
N PRO A 226 12.81 22.22 -19.63
CA PRO A 226 13.65 23.09 -20.45
C PRO A 226 13.19 24.57 -20.46
N SER A 227 11.93 24.88 -20.15
CA SER A 227 11.43 26.28 -20.11
C SER A 227 10.38 26.49 -19.03
N GLY A 228 10.43 27.63 -18.33
CA GLY A 228 9.45 28.03 -17.29
C GLY A 228 9.70 27.50 -15.88
N PHE A 229 10.70 26.65 -15.68
CA PHE A 229 11.15 26.19 -14.36
C PHE A 229 12.35 27.04 -13.93
N GLU A 230 12.04 28.24 -13.44
CA GLU A 230 13.05 29.18 -12.93
C GLU A 230 13.62 28.66 -11.60
N ASP A 231 14.84 29.08 -11.27
CA ASP A 231 15.43 28.73 -9.98
C ASP A 231 14.59 29.35 -8.84
N GLY A 232 14.25 28.54 -7.84
CA GLY A 232 13.43 28.97 -6.72
C GLY A 232 12.41 27.93 -6.27
N GLN A 233 11.45 28.39 -5.47
CA GLN A 233 10.40 27.54 -4.89
C GLN A 233 9.16 27.49 -5.78
N HIS A 234 8.61 26.28 -5.91
CA HIS A 234 7.41 26.00 -6.69
C HIS A 234 6.42 25.19 -5.86
N GLY A 235 5.15 25.62 -5.84
CA GLY A 235 4.08 24.86 -5.17
C GLY A 235 3.92 23.46 -5.76
N PHE A 236 3.72 22.46 -4.91
CA PHE A 236 3.66 21.04 -5.26
C PHE A 236 2.52 20.39 -4.50
N HIS A 237 1.43 20.04 -5.19
CA HIS A 237 0.18 19.65 -4.53
C HIS A 237 -0.46 18.42 -5.16
N VAL A 238 -1.18 17.68 -4.33
CA VAL A 238 -2.17 16.70 -4.79
C VAL A 238 -3.47 17.45 -5.11
N HIS A 239 -4.02 17.22 -6.29
CA HIS A 239 -5.27 17.80 -6.77
C HIS A 239 -6.40 16.78 -6.78
N ALA A 240 -7.63 17.25 -6.63
CA ALA A 240 -8.79 16.41 -6.35
C ALA A 240 -9.07 15.31 -7.40
N ASN A 241 -8.82 15.59 -8.68
CA ASN A 241 -9.19 14.69 -9.79
C ASN A 241 -7.93 14.09 -10.46
N ALA A 242 -7.97 12.80 -10.80
CA ALA A 242 -7.02 12.15 -11.72
C ALA A 242 -7.26 12.58 -13.18
N ALA A 243 -7.01 13.85 -13.50
CA ALA A 243 -7.16 14.39 -14.85
C ALA A 243 -6.08 15.42 -15.18
N THR A 244 -5.40 15.24 -16.32
CA THR A 244 -4.26 16.08 -16.74
C THR A 244 -4.56 16.94 -17.96
N SER A 245 -5.79 16.86 -18.50
CA SER A 245 -6.24 17.63 -19.65
C SER A 245 -6.38 19.12 -19.33
N ASN A 246 -6.57 19.92 -20.40
CA ASN A 246 -6.80 21.38 -20.31
C ASN A 246 -5.69 22.11 -19.55
N SER A 247 -4.43 21.75 -19.85
CA SER A 247 -3.24 22.26 -19.14
C SER A 247 -3.37 22.10 -17.63
N CYS A 248 -3.64 20.88 -17.19
CA CYS A 248 -3.84 20.49 -15.80
C CYS A 248 -5.04 21.10 -15.08
N LYS A 249 -5.87 21.93 -15.72
CA LYS A 249 -7.03 22.56 -15.06
C LYS A 249 -8.07 21.54 -14.62
N ASP A 250 -8.22 20.46 -15.37
CA ASP A 250 -9.23 19.43 -15.10
C ASP A 250 -8.90 18.61 -13.84
N ALA A 251 -7.65 18.69 -13.33
CA ALA A 251 -7.27 18.16 -12.02
C ALA A 251 -8.08 18.78 -10.85
N GLY A 252 -8.76 19.91 -11.08
CA GLY A 252 -9.58 20.56 -10.05
C GLY A 252 -8.75 21.38 -9.07
N GLY A 253 -9.28 21.66 -7.87
CA GLY A 253 -8.54 22.32 -6.79
C GLY A 253 -7.59 21.36 -6.05
N HIS A 254 -6.93 21.84 -5.01
CA HIS A 254 -6.16 20.99 -4.10
C HIS A 254 -7.10 19.94 -3.49
N PHE A 255 -6.58 18.73 -3.26
CA PHE A 255 -7.36 17.67 -2.65
C PHE A 255 -7.69 18.03 -1.19
N LYS A 256 -8.99 18.07 -0.90
CA LYS A 256 -9.54 18.15 0.45
C LYS A 256 -10.20 16.84 0.81
N TRP A 257 -10.00 16.35 2.02
CA TRP A 257 -10.80 15.23 2.51
C TRP A 257 -12.14 15.70 3.06
N ASN A 258 -12.14 16.82 3.81
CA ASN A 258 -13.34 17.49 4.30
C ASN A 258 -13.47 18.94 3.79
N ASP A 259 -14.70 19.44 3.71
CA ASP A 259 -15.01 20.78 3.19
C ASP A 259 -14.50 21.92 4.08
N ASP A 260 -14.27 21.67 5.38
CA ASP A 260 -13.78 22.65 6.33
C ASP A 260 -12.26 22.87 6.26
N GLU A 261 -11.54 22.04 5.49
CA GLU A 261 -10.13 22.22 5.21
C GLU A 261 -9.87 23.51 4.43
N ILE A 262 -8.93 24.32 4.92
CA ILE A 262 -8.40 25.49 4.23
C ILE A 262 -6.96 25.25 3.81
N HIS A 263 -6.46 26.01 2.85
CA HIS A 263 -5.05 25.90 2.46
C HIS A 263 -4.10 26.25 3.62
N GLY A 264 -2.97 25.55 3.74
CA GLY A 264 -1.96 25.80 4.78
C GLY A 264 -0.63 25.09 4.52
N ALA A 265 0.28 25.12 5.50
CA ALA A 265 1.61 24.52 5.35
C ALA A 265 1.55 22.99 5.41
N SER A 266 2.49 22.30 4.75
CA SER A 266 2.60 20.84 4.81
C SER A 266 2.99 20.29 6.21
N THR A 267 3.38 21.17 7.13
CA THR A 267 3.61 20.83 8.54
C THR A 267 2.36 20.95 9.41
N ASP A 268 1.30 21.59 8.92
CA ASP A 268 0.04 21.73 9.65
C ASP A 268 -0.75 20.42 9.61
N THR A 269 -1.88 20.38 10.31
CA THR A 269 -2.81 19.25 10.33
C THR A 269 -4.20 19.75 9.90
N PRO A 270 -4.99 18.97 9.15
CA PRO A 270 -6.39 19.30 8.86
C PRO A 270 -7.17 19.69 10.14
N PRO A 271 -8.04 20.72 10.10
CA PRO A 271 -8.50 21.43 8.90
C PRO A 271 -7.64 22.64 8.49
N ASN A 272 -6.50 22.92 9.15
CA ASN A 272 -5.65 24.08 8.85
C ASN A 272 -4.70 23.88 7.65
N ARG A 273 -4.94 22.84 6.84
CA ARG A 273 -4.33 22.60 5.54
C ARG A 273 -5.29 21.73 4.74
N HIS A 274 -5.21 21.77 3.42
CA HIS A 274 -5.81 20.71 2.63
C HIS A 274 -4.97 19.44 2.76
N ALA A 275 -5.63 18.29 2.66
CA ALA A 275 -4.98 16.98 2.61
C ALA A 275 -3.86 16.91 1.54
N GLY A 276 -4.07 17.57 0.39
CA GLY A 276 -3.14 17.58 -0.73
C GLY A 276 -2.02 18.62 -0.70
N ASP A 277 -1.94 19.46 0.33
CA ASP A 277 -0.95 20.55 0.40
C ASP A 277 0.44 20.01 0.79
N LEU A 278 1.26 19.56 -0.16
CA LEU A 278 2.60 19.02 0.13
C LEU A 278 3.69 20.10 0.26
N GLY A 279 3.35 21.36 -0.03
CA GLY A 279 4.21 22.52 0.15
C GLY A 279 4.99 22.87 -1.12
N ASN A 280 6.30 23.10 -0.96
CA ASN A 280 7.16 23.60 -2.04
C ASN A 280 8.26 22.60 -2.39
N ILE A 281 8.68 22.62 -3.66
CA ILE A 281 9.90 21.99 -4.15
C ILE A 281 10.88 23.07 -4.61
N ASP A 282 12.18 22.84 -4.40
CA ASP A 282 13.23 23.76 -4.82
C ASP A 282 13.79 23.34 -6.18
N VAL A 283 13.84 24.29 -7.11
CA VAL A 283 14.43 24.15 -8.44
C VAL A 283 15.79 24.83 -8.48
N VAL A 284 16.81 24.12 -8.96
CA VAL A 284 18.14 24.65 -9.21
C VAL A 284 18.64 24.15 -10.55
N GLY A 285 18.95 25.08 -11.47
CA GLY A 285 19.42 24.75 -12.81
C GLY A 285 18.38 24.00 -13.65
N GLY A 286 17.09 24.29 -13.44
CA GLY A 286 15.96 23.66 -14.16
C GLY A 286 15.62 22.24 -13.70
N VAL A 287 16.14 21.81 -12.55
CA VAL A 287 15.89 20.49 -11.95
C VAL A 287 15.42 20.67 -10.51
N ALA A 288 14.35 19.98 -10.14
CA ALA A 288 13.90 19.82 -8.75
C ALA A 288 14.22 18.40 -8.26
N GLU A 289 14.99 18.29 -7.18
CA GLU A 289 15.12 17.07 -6.40
C GLU A 289 14.06 17.07 -5.31
N VAL A 290 13.03 16.24 -5.46
CA VAL A 290 11.92 16.16 -4.51
C VAL A 290 12.29 15.19 -3.39
N ASN A 291 12.13 15.63 -2.15
CA ASN A 291 12.25 14.80 -0.95
C ASN A 291 11.36 15.37 0.16
N ILE A 292 10.09 14.95 0.17
CA ILE A 292 9.07 15.42 1.13
C ILE A 292 8.70 14.25 2.06
N LEU A 293 8.44 14.56 3.33
CA LEU A 293 7.76 13.66 4.26
C LEU A 293 6.41 14.27 4.57
N ASP A 294 5.33 13.58 4.23
CA ASP A 294 3.99 14.02 4.59
C ASP A 294 3.33 13.05 5.57
N HIS A 295 2.59 13.61 6.52
CA HIS A 295 1.98 12.88 7.63
C HIS A 295 0.45 12.81 7.53
N VAL A 296 -0.13 13.31 6.44
CA VAL A 296 -1.57 13.41 6.24
C VAL A 296 -2.03 12.45 5.14
N VAL A 297 -1.37 12.45 3.99
CA VAL A 297 -1.82 11.66 2.83
C VAL A 297 -1.71 10.16 3.08
N SER A 298 -2.68 9.41 2.56
CA SER A 298 -2.67 7.94 2.56
C SER A 298 -2.52 7.38 1.14
N LEU A 299 -1.88 6.20 1.04
CA LEU A 299 -1.75 5.42 -0.19
C LEU A 299 -2.66 4.17 -0.17
N ILE A 300 -3.48 3.99 0.86
CA ILE A 300 -4.40 2.84 0.99
C ILE A 300 -5.82 3.28 0.59
N PRO A 301 -6.40 2.69 -0.48
CA PRO A 301 -7.79 2.92 -0.84
C PRO A 301 -8.75 2.67 0.32
N GLY A 302 -9.70 3.58 0.50
CA GLY A 302 -10.70 3.51 1.56
C GLY A 302 -10.25 4.09 2.90
N GLU A 303 -8.97 4.38 3.10
CA GLU A 303 -8.53 5.24 4.21
C GLU A 303 -8.84 6.72 3.91
N ASP A 304 -9.06 7.49 4.97
CA ASP A 304 -9.10 8.95 4.90
C ASP A 304 -7.82 9.47 4.21
N TYR A 305 -7.96 10.59 3.50
CA TYR A 305 -6.83 11.25 2.82
C TYR A 305 -6.15 10.40 1.73
N PHE A 306 -6.81 9.35 1.22
CA PHE A 306 -6.28 8.55 0.11
C PHE A 306 -6.01 9.41 -1.14
N ILE A 307 -4.80 9.28 -1.70
CA ILE A 307 -4.36 10.05 -2.89
C ILE A 307 -4.12 9.20 -4.14
N GLY A 308 -4.22 7.88 -4.08
CA GLY A 308 -3.81 7.01 -5.19
C GLY A 308 -4.64 7.15 -6.47
N ASP A 309 -5.80 7.80 -6.43
CA ASP A 309 -6.70 8.10 -7.55
C ASP A 309 -6.71 9.59 -7.94
N ARG A 310 -5.59 10.27 -7.70
CA ARG A 310 -5.47 11.73 -7.83
C ARG A 310 -4.33 12.15 -8.74
N ALA A 311 -4.27 13.45 -9.04
CA ALA A 311 -3.17 14.04 -9.80
C ALA A 311 -2.22 14.84 -8.90
N ILE A 312 -0.95 14.86 -9.27
CA ILE A 312 0.02 15.84 -8.75
C ILE A 312 0.07 17.02 -9.69
N VAL A 313 0.18 18.23 -9.15
CA VAL A 313 0.38 19.47 -9.91
C VAL A 313 1.59 20.23 -9.35
N VAL A 314 2.47 20.64 -10.26
CA VAL A 314 3.56 21.59 -10.00
C VAL A 314 3.11 22.97 -10.45
N HIS A 315 3.31 23.98 -9.61
CA HIS A 315 2.91 25.36 -9.85
C HIS A 315 4.09 26.26 -10.21
N MET A 316 3.79 27.42 -10.81
CA MET A 316 4.80 28.36 -11.34
C MET A 316 5.48 29.18 -10.25
N MET A 317 4.78 29.47 -9.15
CA MET A 317 5.28 30.29 -8.05
C MET A 317 5.33 29.48 -6.75
N HIS A 318 6.04 30.04 -5.79
CA HIS A 318 6.06 29.58 -4.41
C HIS A 318 4.64 29.57 -3.81
N ASP A 319 4.34 28.50 -3.09
CA ASP A 319 3.17 28.40 -2.22
C ASP A 319 3.40 29.15 -0.90
N ASP A 320 2.56 30.14 -0.62
CA ASP A 320 2.68 31.05 0.53
C ASP A 320 2.15 30.50 1.86
N ALA A 321 1.58 29.30 1.87
CA ALA A 321 1.00 28.62 3.04
C ALA A 321 -0.12 29.40 3.76
N ASN A 322 -0.87 30.25 3.04
CA ASN A 322 -2.03 30.98 3.57
C ASN A 322 -1.75 31.85 4.82
N PRO A 323 -0.87 32.85 4.73
CA PRO A 323 -0.39 33.60 5.90
C PRO A 323 -1.49 34.44 6.58
N THR A 324 -2.62 34.65 5.90
CA THR A 324 -3.77 35.42 6.41
C THR A 324 -4.91 34.56 6.94
N ASN A 325 -4.78 33.23 6.88
CA ASN A 325 -5.81 32.28 7.27
C ASN A 325 -7.14 32.52 6.52
N ASP A 326 -7.05 32.85 5.23
CA ASP A 326 -8.19 33.06 4.34
C ASP A 326 -8.71 31.68 3.84
N PRO A 327 -9.96 31.31 4.11
CA PRO A 327 -10.53 30.03 3.66
C PRO A 327 -10.59 29.85 2.13
N SER A 328 -10.49 30.94 1.37
CA SER A 328 -10.48 30.93 -0.09
C SER A 328 -9.08 30.86 -0.70
N SER A 329 -8.03 30.93 0.12
CA SER A 329 -6.65 30.84 -0.35
C SER A 329 -6.36 29.49 -0.99
N THR A 330 -5.51 29.51 -2.01
CA THR A 330 -4.92 28.33 -2.66
C THR A 330 -3.40 28.45 -2.74
N GLY A 331 -2.79 29.21 -1.82
CA GLY A 331 -1.33 29.33 -1.68
C GLY A 331 -0.67 30.32 -2.61
N ALA A 332 -1.45 31.08 -3.39
CA ALA A 332 -0.94 32.05 -4.36
C ALA A 332 0.13 31.51 -5.35
N ALA A 333 0.21 30.18 -5.54
CA ALA A 333 1.26 29.50 -6.31
C ALA A 333 1.17 29.73 -7.84
N GLY A 334 0.16 30.46 -8.33
CA GLY A 334 0.06 30.86 -9.73
C GLY A 334 -0.30 29.73 -10.69
N ALA A 335 0.18 29.85 -11.93
CA ALA A 335 -0.17 28.93 -13.02
C ALA A 335 0.33 27.50 -12.77
N ARG A 336 -0.34 26.51 -13.36
CA ARG A 336 0.07 25.10 -13.30
C ARG A 336 1.14 24.86 -14.38
N LEU A 337 2.33 24.46 -13.97
CA LEU A 337 3.43 24.12 -14.87
C LEU A 337 3.22 22.72 -15.46
N GLY A 338 2.85 21.73 -14.65
CA GLY A 338 2.61 20.39 -15.17
C GLY A 338 1.95 19.50 -14.16
N CYS A 339 1.45 18.37 -14.64
CA CYS A 339 0.73 17.42 -13.82
C CYS A 339 0.90 15.99 -14.33
N CYS A 340 0.67 15.05 -13.42
CA CYS A 340 0.63 13.63 -13.70
C CYS A 340 -0.40 12.96 -12.79
N ILE A 341 -0.87 11.78 -13.20
CA ILE A 341 -1.79 10.97 -12.39
C ILE A 341 -0.93 10.00 -11.55
N LEU A 342 -1.34 9.80 -10.30
CA LEU A 342 -0.77 8.77 -9.44
C LEU A 342 -1.22 7.39 -9.95
N ASN A 343 -0.26 6.51 -10.18
CA ASN A 343 -0.51 5.14 -10.60
C ASN A 343 0.16 4.19 -9.60
N GLN A 344 -0.53 3.12 -9.22
CA GLN A 344 0.06 2.10 -8.38
C GLN A 344 1.21 1.39 -9.12
N ALA A 345 2.36 1.25 -8.46
CA ALA A 345 3.58 0.64 -8.99
C ALA A 345 3.73 -0.83 -8.59
#